data_AF-A0A529LS46-F1
#
_entry.id   AF-A0A529LS46-F1
#
_cell.length_a   1.000
_cell.length_b   1.000
_cell.length_c   1.000
_cell.angle_alpha   90.00
_cell.angle_beta   90.00
_cell.angle_gamma   90.00
#
_symmetry.space_group_name_H-M   'P 1'
#
loop_
_entity.id
_entity.type
_entity.pdbx_description
1 polymer ?
#
loop_
_entity_poly.entity_id
_entity_poly.type
_entity_poly.pdbx_seq_one_letter_code
_entity_poly.pdbx_strand_id
1 'polypeptide(L)' 'MRVAIIDYGSGNLRSATKAFERAAREAGISADIDLTADAER' A
#
# COMPACT_ATOMS: atom_id res chain seq x y z
N MET A 1 -7.18 8.47 -4.90
CA MET A 1 -5.77 8.39 -5.35
C MET A 1 -5.29 6.97 -5.10
N ARG A 2 -4.43 6.39 -5.94
CA ARG A 2 -3.90 5.04 -5.70
C ARG A 2 -2.45 5.10 -5.24
N VAL A 3 -2.10 4.27 -4.26
CA VAL A 3 -0.73 4.07 -3.78
C VAL A 3 -0.42 2.59 -3.92
N ALA A 4 0.53 2.27 -4.81
CA ALA A 4 1.01 0.91 -4.98
C ALA A 4 2.27 0.69 -4.14
N ILE A 5 2.27 -0.39 -3.36
CA ILE A 5 3.44 -0.94 -2.68
C ILE A 5 3.92 -2.11 -3.54
N ILE A 6 5.14 -2.02 -4.07
CA ILE A 6 5.70 -3.06 -4.94
C ILE A 6 6.50 -4.05 -4.09
N ASP A 7 6.00 -5.29 -3.99
CA ASP A 7 6.71 -6.41 -3.38
C ASP A 7 7.28 -7.33 -4.47
N TYR A 8 8.59 -7.31 -4.64
CA TYR A 8 9.30 -8.18 -5.58
C TYR A 8 9.40 -9.66 -5.12
N GLY A 9 8.56 -10.10 -4.17
CA GLY A 9 8.46 -11.50 -3.73
C GLY A 9 8.97 -11.78 -2.31
N SER A 10 9.16 -10.75 -1.48
CA SER A 10 9.59 -10.90 -0.09
C SER A 10 8.48 -11.43 0.84
N GLY A 11 7.21 -11.15 0.52
CA GLY A 11 6.04 -11.63 1.27
C GLY A 11 5.88 -11.00 2.66
N ASN A 12 6.67 -9.98 3.01
CA ASN A 12 6.77 -9.45 4.38
C ASN A 12 6.15 -8.05 4.58
N LEU A 13 5.54 -7.46 3.54
CA LEU A 13 5.03 -6.08 3.55
C LEU A 13 3.60 -5.90 4.09
N ARG A 14 3.06 -6.91 4.78
CA ARG A 14 1.71 -6.82 5.38
C ARG A 14 1.60 -5.72 6.44
N SER A 15 2.65 -5.51 7.23
CA SER A 15 2.70 -4.43 8.23
C SER A 15 2.80 -3.05 7.58
N ALA A 16 3.58 -2.93 6.50
CA ALA A 16 3.69 -1.69 5.72
C ALA A 16 2.34 -1.29 5.11
N THR A 17 1.63 -2.24 4.49
CA THR A 17 0.28 -2.02 3.93
C THR A 17 -0.67 -1.41 4.97
N LYS A 18 -0.76 -2.03 6.16
CA LYS A 18 -1.59 -1.53 7.26
C LYS A 18 -1.17 -0.15 7.78
N ALA A 19 0.13 0.14 7.79
CA ALA A 19 0.63 1.45 8.21
C ALA A 19 0.18 2.57 7.25
N PHE A 20 0.22 2.30 5.94
CA PHE A 20 -0.26 3.24 4.92
C PHE A 20 -1.77 3.42 4.95
N GLU A 21 -2.55 2.34 5.12
CA GLU A 21 -4.01 2.43 5.31
C GLU A 21 -4.37 3.31 6.51
N ARG A 22 -3.68 3.11 7.63
CA ARG A 22 -3.87 3.92 8.84
C ARG A 22 -3.53 5.38 8.60
N ALA A 23 -2.38 5.66 7.98
CA ALA A 23 -1.95 7.02 7.68
C ALA A 23 -2.93 7.75 6.76
N ALA A 24 -3.43 7.08 5.71
CA ALA A 24 -4.44 7.66 4.81
C ALA A 24 -5.72 8.03 5.55
N ARG A 25 -6.21 7.13 6.43
CA ARG A 25 -7.39 7.37 7.26
C ARG A 25 -7.18 8.53 8.23
N GLU A 26 -6.04 8.59 8.92
CA GLU A 26 -5.73 9.65 9.88
C GLU A 26 -5.55 11.02 9.20
N ALA A 27 -5.02 11.04 7.98
CA ALA A 27 -4.87 12.26 7.19
C ALA A 27 -6.14 12.69 6.45
N GLY A 28 -7.22 11.90 6.50
CA GLY A 28 -8.45 12.15 5.75
C GLY A 28 -8.25 12.04 4.21
N ILE A 29 -7.23 11.32 3.77
CA ILE A 29 -6.91 11.14 2.36
C ILE A 29 -7.63 9.91 1.84
N SER A 30 -8.44 10.10 0.79
CA SER A 30 -9.02 8.98 0.03
C SER A 30 -7.96 8.34 -0.87
N ALA A 31 -7.17 7.44 -0.26
CA ALA A 31 -6.16 6.64 -0.92
C ALA A 31 -6.54 5.15 -0.91
N ASP A 32 -6.39 4.50 -2.06
CA ASP A 32 -6.47 3.05 -2.20
C ASP A 32 -5.04 2.47 -2.12
N ILE A 33 -4.79 1.62 -1.13
CA ILE A 33 -3.47 1.05 -0.84
C ILE A 33 -3.44 -0.37 -1.38
N ASP A 34 -2.63 -0.59 -2.41
CA ASP A 34 -2.52 -1.88 -3.09
C ASP A 34 -1.12 -2.47 -2.91
N LEU A 35 -1.05 -3.78 -2.66
CA LEU A 35 0.20 -4.53 -2.58
C LEU A 35 0.28 -5.43 -3.81
N THR A 36 1.28 -5.20 -4.66
CA THR A 36 1.40 -5.89 -5.95
C THR A 36 2.86 -6.24 -6.22
N ALA A 37 3.09 -7.31 -6.99
CA ALA A 37 4.41 -7.61 -7.57
C ALA A 37 4.59 -7.00 -8.97
N ASP A 38 3.51 -6.47 -9.54
CA ASP A 38 3.47 -5.85 -10.86
C ASP A 38 3.55 -4.33 -10.73
N ALA A 39 4.62 -3.74 -11.27
CA ALA A 39 4.89 -2.30 -11.24
C ALA A 39 4.06 -1.50 -12.25
N GLU A 40 3.46 -2.16 -13.25
CA GLU A 40 2.61 -1.49 -14.25
C GLU A 40 1.15 -1.41 -13.82
N ARG A 41 0.81 -2.07 -12.72
CA ARG A 41 -0.56 -2.22 -12.26
C ARG A 41 -1.16 -0.95 -11.72
#